data_AF-A0A448WMV5-F1
#
_entry.id   AF-A0A448WMV5-F1
#
_cell.length_a   1.000
_cell.length_b   1.000
_cell.length_c   1.000
_cell.angle_alpha   90.00
_cell.angle_beta   90.00
_cell.angle_gamma   90.00
#
_symmetry.space_group_name_H-M   'P 1'
#
loop_
_entity.id
_entity.type
_entity.pdbx_description
1 polymer ?
#
loop_
_entity_poly.entity_id
_entity_poly.type
_entity_poly.pdbx_seq_one_letter_code
_entity_poly.pdbx_strand_id
1 'polypeptide(L)'
;MGMYLAVRDFMIEYVRMATRLNTSEIERAKNQLKTHLLLQLDGTTPICEEIGRQMLVYGRRIPMKEMLKRIDSVSVDSVTEVCHKYFYDRCPAVACMGPVEVWPDYTAVRDMSFSLRI
;
A
#
# COMPACT_ATOMS: atom_id res chain seq x y z
N MET A 1 9.69 -3.17 24.38
CA MET A 1 10.60 -2.42 23.49
C MET A 1 10.38 -2.75 22.01
N GLY A 2 10.38 -4.03 21.59
CA GLY A 2 10.31 -4.40 20.16
C GLY A 2 9.06 -3.93 19.40
N MET A 3 7.87 -3.99 20.02
CA MET A 3 6.62 -3.61 19.35
C MET A 3 6.56 -2.11 19.01
N TYR A 4 6.94 -1.24 19.94
CA TYR A 4 7.00 0.21 19.71
C TYR A 4 7.92 0.56 18.53
N LEU A 5 9.10 -0.07 18.48
CA LEU A 5 10.06 0.16 17.40
C LEU A 5 9.50 -0.30 16.05
N ALA A 6 8.86 -1.45 15.99
CA ALA A 6 8.23 -1.95 14.77
C ALA A 6 7.15 -0.99 14.24
N VAL A 7 6.29 -0.47 15.12
CA VAL A 7 5.26 0.52 14.72
C VAL A 7 5.92 1.80 14.21
N ARG A 8 6.93 2.30 14.93
CA ARG A 8 7.65 3.51 14.53
C ARG A 8 8.33 3.33 13.17
N ASP A 9 9.05 2.23 12.97
CA ASP A 9 9.78 1.98 11.72
C ASP A 9 8.79 1.80 10.55
N PHE A 10 7.64 1.18 10.78
CA PHE A 10 6.54 1.12 9.82
C PHE A 10 6.04 2.52 9.47
N MET A 11 5.71 3.36 10.45
CA MET A 11 5.21 4.72 10.20
C MET A 11 6.24 5.60 9.48
N ILE A 12 7.52 5.49 9.84
CA ILE A 12 8.62 6.20 9.16
C ILE A 12 8.67 5.82 7.68
N GLU A 13 8.51 4.54 7.35
CA GLU A 13 8.51 4.09 5.96
C GLU A 13 7.34 4.67 5.16
N TYR A 14 6.15 4.75 5.76
CA TYR A 14 4.98 5.37 5.11
C TYR A 14 5.20 6.86 4.83
N VAL A 15 5.81 7.59 5.77
CA VAL A 15 6.17 9.00 5.56
C VAL A 15 7.29 9.13 4.53
N ARG A 16 8.25 8.19 4.49
CA ARG A 16 9.31 8.14 3.47
C ARG A 16 8.71 7.99 2.08
N MET A 17 7.72 7.10 1.91
CA MET A 17 7.04 6.93 0.62
C MET A 17 6.35 8.20 0.13
N ALA A 18 5.90 9.08 1.02
CA ALA A 18 5.31 10.37 0.65
C ALA A 18 6.36 11.44 0.31
N THR A 19 7.62 11.30 0.73
CA THR A 19 8.62 12.38 0.65
C THR A 19 9.80 12.05 -0.26
N ARG A 20 10.28 10.80 -0.22
CA ARG A 20 11.49 10.36 -0.94
C ARG A 20 11.33 8.92 -1.42
N LEU A 21 11.11 8.77 -2.73
CA LEU A 21 11.04 7.49 -3.41
C LEU A 21 12.12 7.36 -4.48
N ASN A 22 12.67 6.15 -4.62
CA ASN A 22 13.62 5.82 -5.67
C ASN A 22 12.91 5.17 -6.86
N THR A 23 13.33 5.51 -8.08
CA THR A 23 12.78 4.91 -9.32
C THR A 23 12.95 3.39 -9.35
N SER A 24 14.09 2.87 -8.90
CA SER A 24 14.39 1.44 -8.85
C SER A 24 13.46 0.66 -7.90
N GLU A 25 13.06 1.28 -6.79
CA GLU A 25 12.09 0.68 -5.85
C GLU A 25 10.71 0.56 -6.49
N ILE A 26 10.29 1.58 -7.25
CA ILE A 26 9.01 1.58 -7.97
C ILE A 26 9.02 0.54 -9.09
N GLU A 27 10.09 0.44 -9.88
CA GLU A 27 10.20 -0.59 -10.92
C GLU A 27 10.15 -2.00 -10.33
N ARG A 28 10.85 -2.23 -9.22
CA ARG A 28 10.77 -3.50 -8.49
C ARG A 28 9.35 -3.78 -7.98
N ALA A 29 8.69 -2.80 -7.37
CA ALA A 29 7.33 -2.94 -6.86
C ALA A 29 6.33 -3.24 -7.99
N LYS A 30 6.46 -2.56 -9.14
CA LYS A 30 5.65 -2.85 -10.34
C LYS A 30 5.82 -4.29 -10.79
N ASN A 31 7.06 -4.78 -10.89
CA ASN A 31 7.32 -6.15 -11.30
C ASN A 31 6.76 -7.17 -10.30
N GLN A 32 6.89 -6.91 -9.00
CA GLN A 32 6.28 -7.75 -7.96
C GLN A 32 4.76 -7.81 -8.08
N LEU A 33 4.10 -6.66 -8.31
CA LEU A 33 2.65 -6.59 -8.46
C LEU A 33 2.17 -7.32 -9.73
N LYS A 34 2.86 -7.18 -10.85
CA LYS A 34 2.54 -7.90 -12.09
C LYS A 34 2.65 -9.41 -11.91
N THR A 35 3.73 -9.88 -11.29
CA THR A 35 3.94 -11.30 -11.00
C THR A 35 2.85 -11.83 -10.07
N HIS A 36 2.52 -11.08 -9.01
CA HIS A 36 1.46 -11.46 -8.09
C HIS A 36 0.10 -11.60 -8.80
N LEU A 37 -0.27 -10.62 -9.62
CA LEU A 37 -1.53 -10.64 -10.37
C LEU A 37 -1.64 -11.85 -11.32
N LEU A 38 -0.54 -12.20 -11.99
CA LEU A 38 -0.52 -13.34 -12.91
C LEU A 38 -0.59 -14.67 -12.18
N LEU A 39 0.13 -14.81 -11.06
CA LEU A 39 0.12 -16.03 -10.25
C LEU A 39 -1.22 -16.27 -9.56
N GLN A 40 -1.96 -15.20 -9.21
CA GLN A 40 -3.30 -15.33 -8.63
C GLN A 40 -4.33 -15.92 -9.61
N LEU A 41 -4.08 -15.87 -10.91
CA LEU A 41 -5.01 -16.35 -11.93
C LEU A 41 -4.75 -17.81 -12.35
N ASP A 42 -4.06 -18.59 -11.52
CA ASP A 42 -3.79 -19.99 -11.78
C ASP A 42 -4.92 -20.89 -11.24
N GLY A 43 -5.66 -21.53 -12.14
CA GLY A 43 -6.78 -22.42 -11.81
C GLY A 43 -8.17 -21.81 -12.08
N THR A 44 -9.17 -22.67 -12.22
CA THR A 44 -10.53 -22.28 -12.61
C THR A 44 -11.29 -21.53 -11.52
N THR A 45 -11.10 -21.91 -10.24
CA THR A 45 -11.74 -21.27 -9.09
C THR A 45 -11.34 -19.81 -8.92
N PRO A 46 -10.04 -19.44 -8.82
CA PRO A 46 -9.65 -18.03 -8.66
C PRO A 46 -10.00 -17.18 -9.89
N ILE A 47 -9.99 -17.77 -11.09
CA ILE A 47 -10.47 -17.08 -12.29
C ILE A 47 -11.97 -16.77 -12.18
N CYS A 48 -12.79 -17.71 -11.71
CA CYS A 48 -14.23 -17.51 -11.54
C CYS A 48 -14.52 -16.42 -10.50
N GLU A 49 -13.83 -16.47 -9.36
CA GLU A 49 -13.91 -15.44 -8.32
C GLU A 49 -13.55 -14.06 -8.87
N GLU A 50 -12.42 -13.95 -9.58
CA GLU A 50 -11.96 -12.67 -10.13
C GLU A 50 -12.93 -12.11 -11.17
N ILE A 51 -13.53 -12.95 -12.01
CA ILE A 51 -14.59 -12.53 -12.94
C ILE A 51 -15.77 -11.97 -12.16
N GLY A 52 -16.28 -12.72 -11.19
CA GLY A 52 -17.44 -12.29 -10.37
C GLY A 52 -17.16 -10.98 -9.65
N ARG A 53 -15.99 -10.88 -8.98
CA ARG A 53 -15.56 -9.69 -8.25
C ARG A 53 -15.44 -8.47 -9.16
N GLN A 54 -14.79 -8.60 -10.32
CA GLN A 54 -14.65 -7.49 -11.26
C GLN A 54 -15.99 -7.07 -11.85
N MET A 55 -16.89 -8.01 -12.13
CA MET A 55 -18.25 -7.70 -12.58
C MET A 55 -19.02 -6.88 -11.54
N LEU A 56 -18.89 -7.21 -10.25
CA LEU A 56 -19.57 -6.47 -9.17
C LEU A 56 -18.94 -5.10 -8.89
N VAL A 57 -17.60 -5.01 -8.89
CA VAL A 57 -16.89 -3.77 -8.53
C VAL A 57 -16.80 -2.79 -9.70
N TYR A 58 -16.57 -3.28 -10.91
CA TYR A 58 -16.30 -2.45 -12.10
C TYR A 58 -17.40 -2.53 -13.17
N GLY A 59 -18.39 -3.42 -13.03
CA GLY A 59 -19.40 -3.67 -14.05
C GLY A 59 -18.87 -4.40 -15.29
N ARG A 60 -17.58 -4.77 -15.32
CA ARG A 60 -16.93 -5.45 -16.45
C ARG A 60 -15.70 -6.22 -15.99
N ARG A 61 -15.31 -7.21 -16.77
CA ARG A 61 -13.99 -7.83 -16.67
C ARG A 61 -12.93 -6.95 -17.33
N ILE A 62 -11.90 -6.57 -16.59
CA ILE A 62 -10.77 -5.81 -17.10
C ILE A 62 -9.76 -6.79 -17.73
N PRO A 63 -9.43 -6.65 -19.02
CA PRO A 63 -8.45 -7.51 -19.66
C PRO A 63 -7.06 -7.30 -19.06
N MET A 64 -6.29 -8.38 -18.91
CA MET A 64 -4.97 -8.35 -18.28
C MET A 64 -4.01 -7.35 -18.94
N LYS A 65 -4.06 -7.21 -20.27
CA LYS A 65 -3.26 -6.22 -21.00
C LYS A 65 -3.54 -4.78 -20.56
N GLU A 66 -4.79 -4.45 -20.25
CA GLU A 66 -5.17 -3.13 -19.74
C GLU A 66 -4.63 -2.93 -18.32
N MET A 67 -4.74 -3.94 -17.45
CA MET A 67 -4.20 -3.89 -16.08
C MET A 67 -2.69 -3.69 -16.07
N LEU A 68 -1.95 -4.47 -16.87
CA LEU A 68 -0.49 -4.34 -16.98
C LEU A 68 -0.08 -2.94 -17.47
N LYS A 69 -0.77 -2.41 -18.49
CA LYS A 69 -0.52 -1.06 -19.01
C LYS A 69 -0.77 0.02 -17.95
N ARG A 70 -1.81 -0.12 -17.13
CA ARG A 70 -2.09 0.80 -16.01
C ARG A 70 -0.99 0.75 -14.96
N ILE A 71 -0.51 -0.44 -14.59
CA ILE A 71 0.61 -0.59 -13.65
C ILE A 71 1.89 0.07 -14.21
N ASP A 72 2.15 -0.10 -15.50
CA ASP A 72 3.31 0.50 -16.16
C ASP A 72 3.29 2.01 -16.18
N SER A 73 2.11 2.62 -16.32
CA SER A 73 1.95 4.08 -16.36
C SER A 73 2.20 4.80 -15.03
N VAL A 74 2.29 4.07 -13.91
CA VAL A 74 2.50 4.68 -12.58
C VAL A 74 3.90 5.30 -12.51
N SER A 75 4.03 6.62 -12.33
CA SER A 75 5.33 7.27 -12.11
C SER A 75 5.67 7.35 -10.62
N VAL A 76 6.90 7.76 -10.30
CA VAL A 76 7.28 8.10 -8.92
C VAL A 76 6.35 9.19 -8.38
N ASP A 77 6.11 10.23 -9.16
CA ASP A 77 5.24 11.34 -8.79
C ASP A 77 3.80 10.87 -8.49
N SER A 78 3.25 9.96 -9.30
CA SER A 78 1.93 9.39 -9.05
C SER A 78 1.86 8.71 -7.69
N VAL A 79 2.90 7.95 -7.30
CA VAL A 79 2.93 7.28 -5.99
C VAL A 79 3.10 8.29 -4.86
N THR A 80 3.99 9.25 -5.02
CA THR A 80 4.22 10.34 -4.06
C THR A 80 2.92 11.12 -3.79
N GLU A 81 2.17 11.48 -4.83
CA GLU A 81 0.87 12.16 -4.73
C GLU A 81 -0.18 11.32 -4.00
N VAL A 82 -0.30 10.03 -4.34
CA VAL A 82 -1.22 9.11 -3.66
C VAL A 82 -0.84 8.96 -2.18
N CYS A 83 0.46 8.83 -1.88
CA CYS A 83 0.94 8.73 -0.51
C CYS A 83 0.68 10.01 0.29
N HIS A 84 0.88 11.18 -0.32
CA HIS A 84 0.50 12.46 0.30
C HIS A 84 -1.00 12.58 0.54
N LYS A 85 -1.83 12.10 -0.38
CA LYS A 85 -3.28 12.19 -0.26
C LYS A 85 -3.83 11.32 0.86
N TYR A 86 -3.39 10.06 0.94
CA TYR A 86 -4.01 9.04 1.81
C TYR A 86 -3.25 8.73 3.09
N PHE A 87 -1.94 8.92 3.14
CA PHE A 87 -1.13 8.53 4.31
C PHE A 87 -0.55 9.74 5.05
N TYR A 88 -0.05 10.74 4.33
CA TYR A 88 0.60 11.89 4.96
C TYR A 88 -0.40 12.75 5.74
N ASP A 89 -0.08 12.99 7.01
CA ASP A 89 -0.89 13.82 7.93
C ASP A 89 -2.37 13.38 8.03
N ARG A 90 -2.62 12.07 7.96
CA ARG A 90 -3.96 11.48 8.12
C ARG A 90 -4.09 10.79 9.48
N CYS A 91 -5.31 10.79 10.02
CA CYS A 91 -5.64 10.09 11.25
C CYS A 91 -5.78 8.58 10.96
N PRO A 92 -4.87 7.72 11.45
CA PRO A 92 -4.98 6.28 11.21
C PRO A 92 -6.06 5.67 12.10
N ALA A 93 -6.63 4.55 11.66
CA ALA A 93 -7.44 3.68 12.50
C ALA A 93 -6.54 2.60 13.09
N VAL A 94 -6.55 2.44 14.42
CA VAL A 94 -5.66 1.52 15.13
C VAL A 94 -6.50 0.52 15.92
N ALA A 95 -6.23 -0.77 15.73
CA ALA A 95 -6.81 -1.86 16.49
C ALA A 95 -5.71 -2.84 16.90
N CYS A 96 -5.65 -3.20 18.18
CA CYS A 96 -4.62 -4.06 18.74
C CYS A 96 -5.25 -5.06 19.71
N MET A 97 -4.76 -6.30 19.71
CA MET A 97 -5.24 -7.37 20.58
C MET A 97 -4.06 -8.18 21.12
N GLY A 98 -4.15 -8.65 22.36
CA GLY A 98 -3.08 -9.39 23.04
C GLY A 98 -2.29 -8.53 24.04
N PRO A 99 -1.01 -8.86 24.32
CA PRO A 99 -0.18 -8.11 25.26
C PRO A 99 0.27 -6.76 24.65
N VAL A 100 -0.60 -5.76 24.75
CA VAL A 100 -0.44 -4.44 24.10
C VAL A 100 0.05 -3.33 25.02
N GLU A 101 0.64 -3.68 26.16
CA GLU A 101 1.12 -2.72 27.17
C GLU A 101 2.20 -1.76 26.64
N VAL A 102 2.91 -2.17 25.59
CA VAL A 102 4.00 -1.39 24.94
C VAL A 102 3.52 -0.71 23.65
N TRP A 103 2.22 -0.74 23.38
CA TRP A 103 1.66 -0.08 22.19
C TRP A 103 1.72 1.44 22.35
N PRO A 104 2.17 2.20 21.32
CA PRO A 104 2.17 3.65 21.38
C PRO A 104 0.75 4.22 21.52
N ASP A 105 0.62 5.27 22.32
CA ASP A 105 -0.62 6.03 22.40
C ASP A 105 -1.04 6.54 21.02
N TYR A 106 -2.35 6.75 20.84
CA TYR A 106 -2.90 7.21 19.57
C TYR A 106 -2.28 8.53 19.10
N THR A 107 -2.01 9.44 20.03
CA THR A 107 -1.32 10.72 19.76
C THR A 107 0.08 10.48 19.21
N ALA A 108 0.86 9.58 19.82
CA ALA A 108 2.18 9.23 19.33
C ALA A 108 2.12 8.63 17.92
N VAL A 109 1.15 7.75 17.62
CA VAL A 109 0.95 7.19 16.28
C VAL A 109 0.57 8.30 15.28
N ARG A 110 -0.30 9.22 15.66
CA ARG A 110 -0.68 10.36 14.81
C ARG A 110 0.51 11.28 14.53
N ASP A 111 1.34 11.55 15.52
CA ASP A 111 2.52 12.40 15.36
C ASP A 111 3.56 11.77 14.41
N MET A 112 3.61 10.43 14.34
CA MET A 112 4.48 9.71 13.40
C MET A 112 4.00 9.75 11.94
N SER A 113 2.78 10.24 11.65
CA SER A 113 2.21 10.26 10.29
C SER A 113 2.67 11.43 9.41
N PHE A 114 3.48 12.34 9.95
CA PHE A 114 4.07 13.46 9.20
C PHE A 114 5.53 13.67 9.63
N SER A 115 6.27 14.42 8.81
CA SER A 115 7.66 14.81 9.12
C SER A 115 7.76 16.33 9.10
N LEU A 116 8.37 16.90 10.15
CA LEU A 116 8.71 18.32 10.22
C LEU A 116 9.98 18.67 9.41
N ARG A 117 10.68 17.67 8.87
CA ARG A 117 11.94 17.83 8.12
C ARG A 117 11.71 17.67 6.61
N ILE A 118 10.78 18.46 6.05
CA ILE A 118 10.62 18.57 4.60
C ILE A 118 11.65 19.56 4.06
#